data_AF-A0A4Q5QJ89-F1
#
_entry.id   AF-A0A4Q5QJ89-F1
#
_cell.length_a   1.000
_cell.length_b   1.000
_cell.length_c   1.000
_cell.angle_alpha   90.00
_cell.angle_beta   90.00
_cell.angle_gamma   90.00
#
_symmetry.space_group_name_H-M   'P 1'
#
loop_
_entity.id
_entity.type
_entity.pdbx_description
1 polymer ?
#
loop_
_entity_poly.entity_id
_entity_poly.type
_entity_poly.pdbx_seq_one_letter_code
_entity_poly.pdbx_strand_id
1 'polypeptide(L)'
;QEQSFRMFVDECYQDEGNAKQQAARGTYDPAYLNYTMGKLMIRKLRADWTATRGGRKAWKAFHDEFLSYGGPPIPLVRAAMMGEAKATAAF
;
A
#
# COMPACT_ATOMS: atom_id res chain seq x y z
N GLN A 1 6.23 23.92 2.62
CA GLN A 1 5.36 23.50 1.49
C GLN A 1 6.06 23.64 0.13
N GLU A 2 6.85 24.70 -0.12
CA GLU A 2 7.54 24.92 -1.42
C GLU A 2 8.31 23.70 -1.97
N GLN A 3 9.09 23.00 -1.14
CA GLN A 3 9.82 21.79 -1.58
C GLN A 3 8.86 20.70 -2.09
N SER A 4 7.74 20.47 -1.40
CA SER A 4 6.75 19.48 -1.82
C SER A 4 6.03 19.92 -3.08
N PHE A 5 5.75 21.22 -3.24
CA PHE A 5 5.18 21.76 -4.47
C PHE A 5 6.10 21.49 -5.67
N ARG A 6 7.40 21.82 -5.54
CA ARG A 6 8.41 21.55 -6.58
C ARG A 6 8.49 20.07 -6.93
N MET A 7 8.51 19.19 -5.93
CA MET A 7 8.45 17.74 -6.16
C MET A 7 7.22 17.33 -7.00
N PHE A 8 6.03 17.88 -6.72
CA PHE A 8 4.84 17.53 -7.49
C PHE A 8 4.87 18.05 -8.93
N VAL A 9 5.49 19.20 -9.18
CA VAL A 9 5.67 19.74 -10.53
C VAL A 9 6.75 18.96 -11.29
N ASP A 10 7.92 18.80 -10.70
CA ASP A 10 9.13 18.35 -11.41
C ASP A 10 9.18 16.82 -11.54
N GLU A 11 8.78 16.09 -10.49
CA GLU A 11 8.89 14.63 -10.42
C GLU A 11 7.57 13.91 -10.68
N CYS A 12 6.45 14.57 -10.37
CA CYS A 12 5.11 14.00 -10.55
C CYS A 12 4.36 14.59 -11.75
N TYR A 13 4.95 15.57 -12.43
CA TYR A 13 4.41 16.24 -13.62
C TYR A 13 2.96 16.74 -13.45
N GLN A 14 2.65 17.25 -12.25
CA GLN A 14 1.32 17.80 -11.93
C GLN A 14 1.23 19.28 -12.31
N ASP A 15 0.02 19.75 -12.64
CA ASP A 15 -0.24 21.18 -12.78
C ASP A 15 -0.09 21.91 -11.43
N GLU A 16 0.10 23.23 -11.49
CA GLU A 16 0.33 24.04 -10.31
C GLU A 16 -0.79 23.98 -9.27
N GLY A 17 -2.05 23.87 -9.72
CA GLY A 17 -3.20 23.83 -8.83
C GLY A 17 -3.19 22.57 -7.98
N ASN A 18 -3.03 21.41 -8.63
CA ASN A 18 -2.92 20.12 -7.96
C ASN A 18 -1.66 20.03 -7.09
N ALA A 19 -0.52 20.53 -7.57
CA ALA A 19 0.73 20.55 -6.80
C ALA A 19 0.59 21.36 -5.49
N LYS A 20 -0.06 22.53 -5.53
CA LYS A 20 -0.32 23.35 -4.34
C LYS A 20 -1.26 22.65 -3.37
N GLN A 21 -2.35 22.06 -3.86
CA GLN A 21 -3.31 21.33 -3.02
C GLN A 21 -2.65 20.14 -2.31
N GLN A 22 -1.82 19.37 -3.02
CA GLN A 22 -1.15 18.20 -2.47
C GLN A 22 -0.04 18.58 -1.48
N ALA A 23 0.74 19.62 -1.79
CA ALA A 23 1.73 20.16 -0.86
C ALA A 23 1.09 20.68 0.45
N ALA A 24 -0.12 21.22 0.39
CA ALA A 24 -0.88 21.62 1.57
C ALA A 24 -1.49 20.42 2.30
N ARG A 25 -2.14 19.49 1.57
CA ARG A 25 -2.76 18.30 2.14
C ARG A 25 -1.78 17.45 2.96
N GLY A 26 -0.55 17.33 2.48
CA GLY A 26 0.52 16.59 3.17
C GLY A 26 0.89 17.15 4.56
N THR A 27 0.48 18.38 4.92
CA THR A 27 0.78 18.96 6.24
C THR A 27 -0.25 18.63 7.31
N TYR A 28 -1.41 18.08 6.94
CA TYR A 28 -2.51 17.87 7.90
C TYR A 28 -3.26 16.54 7.73
N ASP A 29 -3.15 15.85 6.59
CA ASP A 29 -3.78 14.55 6.41
C ASP A 29 -2.88 13.41 6.92
N PRO A 30 -3.17 12.78 8.06
CA PRO A 30 -2.36 11.68 8.58
C PRO A 30 -2.42 10.42 7.68
N ALA A 31 -3.39 10.32 6.78
CA ALA A 31 -3.56 9.21 5.85
C ALA A 31 -2.91 9.46 4.47
N TYR A 32 -2.12 10.54 4.32
CA TYR A 32 -1.62 11.03 3.03
C TYR A 32 -0.88 9.97 2.20
N LEU A 33 -0.18 9.04 2.85
CA LEU A 33 0.63 8.00 2.19
C LEU A 33 -0.07 6.63 2.07
N ASN A 34 -1.34 6.50 2.48
CA ASN A 34 -2.02 5.21 2.56
C ASN A 34 -2.10 4.47 1.22
N TYR A 35 -2.23 5.18 0.09
CA TYR A 35 -2.25 4.57 -1.24
C TYR A 35 -0.96 3.78 -1.53
N THR A 36 0.20 4.39 -1.27
CA THR A 36 1.50 3.74 -1.51
C THR A 36 1.80 2.70 -0.44
N MET A 37 1.56 3.03 0.83
CA MET A 37 1.77 2.10 1.95
C MET A 37 0.96 0.81 1.76
N GLY A 38 -0.36 0.94 1.49
CA GLY A 38 -1.24 -0.19 1.22
C GLY A 38 -0.78 -1.04 0.04
N LYS A 39 -0.40 -0.39 -1.07
CA LYS A 39 0.13 -1.07 -2.26
C LYS A 39 1.39 -1.87 -1.94
N LEU A 40 2.32 -1.31 -1.18
CA LEU A 40 3.56 -1.99 -0.80
C LEU A 40 3.29 -3.17 0.14
N MET A 41 2.38 -3.02 1.10
CA MET A 41 1.98 -4.11 2.00
C MET A 41 1.32 -5.27 1.24
N ILE A 42 0.40 -4.99 0.31
CA ILE A 42 -0.24 -6.02 -0.54
C ILE A 42 0.82 -6.72 -1.41
N ARG A 43 1.72 -5.96 -2.04
CA ARG A 43 2.79 -6.53 -2.88
C ARG A 43 3.71 -7.45 -2.08
N LYS A 44 4.09 -7.05 -0.87
CA LYS A 44 4.91 -7.87 0.03
C LYS A 44 4.17 -9.12 0.48
N LEU A 45 2.92 -8.99 0.92
CA LEU A 45 2.10 -10.14 1.31
C LEU A 45 1.96 -11.15 0.16
N ARG A 46 1.69 -10.68 -1.07
CA ARG A 46 1.65 -11.57 -2.24
C ARG A 46 2.98 -12.27 -2.47
N ALA A 47 4.09 -11.55 -2.41
CA ALA A 47 5.42 -12.13 -2.60
C ALA A 47 5.69 -13.23 -1.57
N ASP A 48 5.47 -12.93 -0.28
CA ASP A 48 5.70 -13.86 0.83
C ASP A 48 4.77 -15.09 0.74
N TRP A 49 3.48 -14.87 0.49
CA TRP A 49 2.48 -15.96 0.43
C TRP A 49 2.72 -16.88 -0.76
N THR A 50 3.08 -16.32 -1.92
CA THR A 50 3.29 -17.11 -3.14
C THR A 50 4.66 -17.79 -3.21
N ALA A 51 5.64 -17.38 -2.40
CA ALA A 51 7.00 -17.93 -2.41
C ALA A 51 7.05 -19.45 -2.23
N THR A 52 6.21 -20.00 -1.35
CA THR A 52 6.10 -21.44 -1.09
C THR A 52 4.95 -22.12 -1.82
N ARG A 53 4.20 -21.38 -2.65
CA ARG A 53 2.96 -21.84 -3.31
C ARG A 53 3.06 -21.83 -4.84
N GLY A 54 4.28 -21.90 -5.39
CA GLY A 54 4.49 -21.93 -6.85
C GLY A 54 4.59 -20.56 -7.51
N GLY A 55 4.85 -19.50 -6.73
CA GLY A 55 5.14 -18.15 -7.22
C GLY A 55 3.99 -17.58 -8.04
N ARG A 56 4.29 -17.13 -9.26
CA ARG A 56 3.30 -16.46 -10.13
C ARG A 56 2.07 -17.33 -10.43
N LYS A 57 2.22 -18.66 -10.47
CA LYS A 57 1.09 -19.57 -10.70
C LYS A 57 0.04 -19.52 -9.59
N ALA A 58 0.42 -19.13 -8.37
CA ALA A 58 -0.49 -18.97 -7.24
C ALA A 58 -1.16 -17.60 -7.14
N TRP A 59 -0.91 -16.66 -8.06
CA TRP A 59 -1.48 -15.30 -7.95
C TRP A 59 -3.01 -15.30 -7.94
N LYS A 60 -3.66 -16.17 -8.72
CA LYS A 60 -5.12 -16.26 -8.69
C LYS A 60 -5.61 -16.66 -7.30
N ALA A 61 -5.08 -17.75 -6.75
CA ALA A 61 -5.44 -18.22 -5.41
C ALA A 61 -5.13 -17.17 -4.32
N PHE A 62 -4.01 -16.44 -4.46
CA PHE A 62 -3.69 -15.32 -3.59
C PHE A 62 -4.77 -14.23 -3.64
N HIS A 63 -5.19 -13.81 -4.84
CA HIS A 63 -6.21 -12.77 -4.97
C HIS A 63 -7.57 -13.24 -4.44
N ASP A 64 -7.95 -14.48 -4.73
CA ASP A 64 -9.20 -15.09 -4.23
C ASP A 64 -9.21 -15.09 -2.69
N GLU A 65 -8.13 -15.56 -2.06
CA GLU A 65 -7.98 -15.59 -0.60
C GLU A 65 -7.95 -14.18 -0.01
N PHE A 66 -7.08 -13.29 -0.53
CA PHE A 66 -6.92 -11.93 -0.01
C PHE A 66 -8.23 -11.12 -0.05
N LEU A 67 -8.99 -11.22 -1.15
CA LEU A 67 -10.24 -10.48 -1.32
C LEU A 67 -11.40 -11.08 -0.52
N SER A 68 -11.31 -12.34 -0.11
CA SER A 68 -12.35 -13.00 0.70
C SER A 68 -12.55 -12.34 2.09
N TYR A 69 -11.52 -11.67 2.61
CA TYR A 69 -11.58 -10.98 3.90
C TYR A 69 -12.32 -9.63 3.85
N GLY A 70 -12.61 -9.09 2.67
CA GLY A 70 -13.26 -7.78 2.51
C GLY A 70 -12.30 -6.60 2.74
N GLY A 71 -12.64 -5.72 3.69
CA GLY A 71 -11.92 -4.46 3.93
C GLY A 71 -11.15 -4.28 5.26
N PRO A 72 -10.66 -5.32 5.97
CA PRO A 72 -9.91 -5.11 7.21
C PRO A 72 -8.49 -4.56 6.93
N PRO A 73 -7.81 -3.99 7.94
CA PRO A 73 -6.41 -3.60 7.85
C PRO A 73 -5.50 -4.71 7.29
N ILE A 74 -4.64 -4.37 6.33
CA ILE A 74 -3.75 -5.34 5.65
C ILE A 74 -2.89 -6.17 6.63
N PRO A 75 -2.36 -5.62 7.76
CA PRO A 75 -1.65 -6.42 8.76
C PRO A 75 -2.49 -7.57 9.36
N LEU A 76 -3.80 -7.39 9.51
CA LEU A 76 -4.70 -8.43 10.00
C LEU A 76 -4.94 -9.52 8.94
N VAL A 77 -5.14 -9.12 7.68
CA VAL A 77 -5.25 -10.06 6.56
C VAL A 77 -3.97 -10.89 6.43
N ARG A 78 -2.81 -10.24 6.55
CA ARG A 78 -1.52 -10.93 6.56
C ARG A 78 -1.46 -11.98 7.67
N ALA A 79 -1.77 -11.59 8.91
CA ALA A 79 -1.70 -12.50 10.04
C ALA A 79 -2.58 -13.75 9.82
N ALA A 80 -3.80 -13.57 9.28
CA ALA A 80 -4.68 -14.67 8.91
C ALA A 80 -4.10 -15.54 7.78
N MET A 81 -3.69 -14.94 6.65
CA MET A 81 -3.20 -15.67 5.48
C MET A 81 -1.86 -16.38 5.70
N MET A 82 -1.01 -15.84 6.59
CA MET A 82 0.33 -16.36 6.88
C MET A 82 0.39 -17.19 8.17
N GLY A 83 -0.67 -17.20 8.98
CA GLY A 83 -0.69 -17.86 10.28
C GLY A 83 0.23 -17.20 11.32
N GLU A 84 0.39 -15.89 11.28
CA GLU A 84 1.25 -15.15 12.21
C GLU A 84 0.49 -14.83 13.51
N ALA A 85 1.13 -15.02 14.68
CA ALA A 85 0.50 -14.83 16.00
C ALA A 85 0.15 -13.36 16.32
N LYS A 86 0.80 -12.41 15.65
CA LYS A 86 0.58 -10.97 15.83
C LYS A 86 0.54 -10.29 14.47
N ALA A 87 -0.44 -9.41 14.28
CA ALA A 87 -0.45 -8.51 13.14
C ALA A 87 0.65 -7.45 13.30
N THR A 88 1.63 -7.48 12.41
CA THR A 88 2.69 -6.48 12.31
C THR A 88 2.55 -5.73 11.01
N ALA A 89 2.77 -4.41 11.06
CA ALA A 89 3.00 -3.66 9.84
C ALA A 89 4.32 -4.17 9.24
N ALA A 90 4.32 -4.44 7.94
CA ALA A 90 5.47 -5.01 7.25
C ALA A 90 6.65 -4.01 7.11
N PHE A 91 6.45 -2.77 7.56
CA PHE A 91 7.37 -1.63 7.57
C PHE A 91 7.20 -0.87 8.88
#